data_AF-A0A2T1HZA8-F1
#
_entry.id   AF-A0A2T1HZA8-F1
#
_cell.length_a   1.000
_cell.length_b   1.000
_cell.length_c   1.000
_cell.angle_alpha   90.00
_cell.angle_beta   90.00
_cell.angle_gamma   90.00
#
_symmetry.space_group_name_H-M   'P 1'
#
loop_
_entity.id
_entity.type
_entity.pdbx_description
1 polymer ?
#
loop_
_entity_poly.entity_id
_entity_poly.type
_entity_poly.pdbx_seq_one_letter_code
_entity_poly.pdbx_strand_id
1 'polypeptide(L)'
;MRTISACIEAAGVGLMVLGAVIATVSFLYVGLFTAGWPDAFRRYRANLGRAILLGLELLVAADIIGTVAVTPSFQNLEILGLIVLIRTFLSFSLEVEIEGRWPWRKAAETPTKTDEL
;
A
#
# COMPACT_ATOMS: atom_id res chain seq x y z
N MET A 1 19.05 17.51 -1.80
CA MET A 1 17.81 17.22 -1.04
C MET A 1 16.64 16.81 -1.94
N ARG A 2 16.14 17.66 -2.85
CA ARG A 2 15.01 17.32 -3.78
C ARG A 2 15.19 16.00 -4.52
N THR A 3 16.41 15.73 -5.00
CA THR A 3 16.73 14.49 -5.70
C THR A 3 16.59 13.24 -4.84
N ILE A 4 16.90 13.32 -3.55
CA ILE A 4 16.81 12.18 -2.62
C ILE A 4 15.34 11.83 -2.39
N SER A 5 14.50 12.83 -2.13
CA SER A 5 13.04 12.63 -1.98
C SER A 5 12.42 12.03 -3.24
N ALA A 6 12.77 12.58 -4.41
CA ALA A 6 12.26 12.09 -5.70
C ALA A 6 12.72 10.65 -6.00
N CYS A 7 13.95 10.28 -5.63
CA CYS A 7 14.42 8.90 -5.77
C CYS A 7 13.64 7.93 -4.87
N ILE A 8 13.31 8.32 -3.65
CA ILE A 8 12.56 7.48 -2.71
C ILE A 8 11.09 7.37 -3.14
N GLU A 9 10.47 8.47 -3.60
CA GLU A 9 9.13 8.43 -4.21
C GLU A 9 9.10 7.51 -5.43
N ALA A 10 10.06 7.67 -6.36
CA ALA A 10 10.16 6.82 -7.54
C ALA A 10 10.38 5.35 -7.17
N ALA A 11 11.16 5.06 -6.13
CA ALA A 11 11.38 3.70 -5.65
C ALA A 11 10.09 3.08 -5.07
N GLY A 12 9.34 3.82 -4.25
CA GLY A 12 8.09 3.31 -3.67
C GLY A 12 6.97 3.13 -4.71
N VAL A 13 6.81 4.09 -5.62
CA VAL A 13 5.88 3.94 -6.77
C VAL A 13 6.32 2.78 -7.66
N GLY A 14 7.63 2.67 -7.92
CA GLY A 14 8.20 1.56 -8.68
C GLY A 14 7.88 0.20 -8.05
N LEU A 15 8.00 0.08 -6.72
CA LEU A 15 7.66 -1.15 -6.01
C LEU A 15 6.18 -1.51 -6.10
N MET A 16 5.28 -0.53 -5.98
CA MET A 16 3.84 -0.73 -6.14
C MET A 16 3.52 -1.27 -7.54
N VAL A 17 4.06 -0.61 -8.57
CA VAL A 17 3.86 -1.01 -9.97
C VAL A 17 4.42 -2.40 -10.23
N LEU A 18 5.65 -2.67 -9.76
CA LEU A 18 6.30 -3.97 -9.95
C LEU A 18 5.50 -5.10 -9.29
N GLY A 19 5.07 -4.89 -8.03
CA GLY A 19 4.27 -5.86 -7.31
C GLY A 19 2.90 -6.10 -7.95
N ALA A 20 2.25 -5.05 -8.49
CA ALA A 20 1.01 -5.15 -9.23
C ALA A 20 1.19 -5.96 -10.53
N VAL A 21 2.27 -5.74 -11.27
CA VAL A 21 2.60 -6.50 -12.48
C VAL A 21 2.85 -7.96 -12.15
N ILE A 22 3.69 -8.25 -11.15
CA ILE A 22 4.00 -9.62 -10.72
C ILE A 22 2.73 -10.36 -10.27
N ALA A 23 1.88 -9.70 -9.48
CA ALA A 23 0.62 -10.28 -9.03
C ALA A 23 -0.30 -10.58 -10.22
N THR A 24 -0.39 -9.66 -11.20
CA THR A 24 -1.26 -9.80 -12.37
C THR A 24 -0.78 -10.92 -13.29
N VAL A 25 0.51 -11.00 -13.57
CA VAL A 25 1.09 -12.11 -14.36
C VAL A 25 0.87 -13.45 -13.66
N SER A 26 1.09 -13.51 -12.34
CA SER A 26 0.84 -14.72 -11.54
C SER A 26 -0.62 -15.12 -11.55
N PHE A 27 -1.54 -14.16 -11.50
CA PHE A 27 -2.99 -14.40 -11.57
C PHE A 27 -3.39 -15.00 -12.91
N LEU A 28 -2.95 -14.41 -14.03
CA LEU A 28 -3.21 -14.97 -15.37
C LEU A 28 -2.63 -16.38 -15.50
N TYR A 29 -1.39 -16.57 -15.06
CA TYR A 29 -0.73 -17.88 -15.16
C TYR A 29 -1.47 -18.94 -14.34
N VAL A 30 -1.85 -18.64 -13.09
CA VAL A 30 -2.55 -19.58 -12.22
C VAL A 30 -3.97 -19.88 -12.72
N GLY A 31 -4.68 -18.84 -13.16
CA GLY A 31 -6.04 -18.95 -13.68
C GLY A 31 -6.14 -19.73 -15.00
N LEU A 32 -5.17 -19.56 -15.91
CA LEU A 32 -5.15 -20.27 -17.19
C LEU A 32 -4.58 -21.69 -17.09
N PHE A 33 -3.58 -21.94 -16.23
CA PHE A 33 -2.74 -23.15 -16.35
C PHE A 33 -2.74 -24.09 -15.15
N THR A 34 -3.29 -23.74 -13.98
CA THR A 34 -3.12 -24.58 -12.77
C THR A 34 -4.37 -24.82 -11.92
N ALA A 35 -4.91 -23.80 -11.26
CA ALA A 35 -5.81 -24.00 -10.10
C ALA A 35 -7.23 -23.45 -10.29
N GLY A 36 -7.53 -22.88 -11.45
CA GLY A 36 -8.82 -22.25 -11.73
C GLY A 36 -8.98 -20.86 -11.10
N TRP A 37 -9.96 -20.12 -11.60
CA TRP A 37 -10.19 -18.71 -11.31
C TRP A 37 -10.43 -18.33 -9.82
N PRO A 38 -11.12 -19.14 -8.99
CA PRO A 38 -11.41 -18.76 -7.60
C PRO A 38 -10.16 -18.64 -6.71
N ASP A 39 -9.24 -19.60 -6.83
CA ASP A 39 -8.01 -19.63 -6.03
C ASP A 39 -6.96 -18.66 -6.57
N ALA A 40 -6.91 -18.47 -7.88
CA ALA A 40 -6.12 -17.42 -8.52
C ALA A 40 -6.50 -16.04 -7.99
N PHE A 41 -7.80 -15.73 -7.89
CA PHE A 41 -8.29 -14.43 -7.45
C PHE A 41 -7.96 -14.14 -5.98
N ARG A 42 -8.07 -15.15 -5.11
CA ARG A 42 -7.73 -15.02 -3.68
C ARG A 42 -6.23 -14.75 -3.48
N ARG A 43 -5.35 -15.43 -4.22
CA ARG A 43 -3.91 -15.17 -4.22
C ARG A 43 -3.55 -13.81 -4.82
N TYR A 44 -4.23 -13.42 -5.90
CA TYR A 44 -4.04 -12.12 -6.53
C TYR A 44 -4.27 -10.97 -5.55
N ARG A 45 -5.42 -10.95 -4.86
CA ARG A 45 -5.73 -9.92 -3.85
C ARG A 45 -4.70 -9.87 -2.72
N ALA A 46 -4.27 -11.02 -2.20
CA ALA A 46 -3.29 -11.09 -1.13
C ALA A 46 -1.92 -10.54 -1.54
N ASN A 47 -1.46 -10.86 -2.75
CA ASN A 47 -0.17 -10.39 -3.27
C ASN A 47 -0.22 -8.90 -3.63
N LEU A 48 -1.33 -8.45 -4.22
CA LEU A 48 -1.55 -7.04 -4.54
C LEU A 48 -1.54 -6.19 -3.25
N GLY A 49 -2.28 -6.62 -2.23
CA GLY A 49 -2.34 -5.92 -0.93
C GLY A 49 -0.98 -5.81 -0.25
N ARG A 50 -0.18 -6.88 -0.25
CA ARG A 50 1.19 -6.86 0.29
C ARG A 50 2.11 -5.88 -0.47
N ALA A 51 2.02 -5.86 -1.79
CA ALA A 51 2.81 -4.94 -2.61
C ALA A 51 2.45 -3.47 -2.35
N ILE A 52 1.14 -3.18 -2.20
CA ILE A 52 0.65 -1.83 -1.91
C ILE A 52 1.10 -1.40 -0.50
N LEU A 53 0.94 -2.24 0.53
CA LEU A 53 1.40 -1.95 1.90
C LEU A 53 2.89 -1.62 1.96
N LEU A 54 3.72 -2.42 1.28
CA LEU A 54 5.16 -2.21 1.28
C LEU A 54 5.56 -0.96 0.50
N GLY A 55 4.84 -0.66 -0.59
CA GLY A 55 4.95 0.62 -1.28
C GLY A 55 4.60 1.80 -0.38
N LEU A 56 3.50 1.70 0.39
CA LEU A 56 3.03 2.74 1.30
C LEU A 56 4.04 3.04 2.42
N GLU A 57 4.69 2.02 2.98
CA GLU A 57 5.75 2.19 3.97
C GLU A 57 6.92 3.04 3.42
N LEU A 58 7.37 2.77 2.19
CA LEU A 58 8.39 3.59 1.51
C LEU A 58 7.90 5.02 1.23
N LEU A 59 6.64 5.13 0.82
CA LEU A 59 6.01 6.39 0.45
C LEU A 59 5.85 7.33 1.66
N VAL A 60 5.51 6.79 2.84
CA VAL A 60 5.47 7.56 4.10
C VAL A 60 6.86 8.04 4.48
N ALA A 61 7.90 7.22 4.33
CA ALA A 61 9.28 7.63 4.59
C ALA A 61 9.71 8.79 3.66
N ALA A 62 9.30 8.76 2.39
CA ALA A 62 9.55 9.83 1.43
C ALA A 62 8.91 11.17 1.87
N ASP A 63 7.64 11.13 2.31
CA ASP A 63 6.91 12.32 2.75
C ASP A 63 7.52 12.95 4.01
N ILE A 64 8.00 12.13 4.96
CA ILE A 64 8.69 12.61 6.16
C ILE A 64 10.01 13.31 5.81
N ILE A 65 10.81 12.69 4.92
CA ILE A 65 12.09 13.27 4.47
C ILE A 65 11.86 14.57 3.69
N GLY A 66 10.82 14.61 2.85
CA GLY A 66 10.44 15.79 2.07
C GLY A 66 9.95 16.96 2.93
N THR A 67 9.25 16.69 4.03
CA THR A 67 8.67 17.71 4.90
C THR A 67 9.65 18.26 5.95
N VAL A 68 10.52 17.43 6.54
CA VAL A 68 11.46 17.86 7.60
C VAL A 68 12.66 18.64 7.04
N ALA A 69 13.01 18.46 5.76
CA ALA A 69 14.25 18.98 5.18
C ALA A 69 14.11 20.31 4.41
N VAL A 70 12.91 20.87 4.27
CA VAL A 70 12.68 22.12 3.53
C VAL A 70 12.55 23.28 4.52
N THR A 71 13.34 24.33 4.31
CA THR A 71 13.29 25.57 5.09
C THR A 71 11.84 26.08 5.20
N PRO A 72 11.35 26.35 6.43
CA PRO A 72 9.94 26.65 6.65
C PRO A 72 9.55 27.96 5.96
N SER A 73 8.87 27.85 4.83
CA SER A 73 8.05 28.90 4.23
C SER A 73 6.62 28.38 4.21
N PHE A 74 5.72 29.09 4.91
CA PHE A 74 4.32 28.67 5.07
C PHE A 74 3.61 28.39 3.74
N GLN A 75 3.97 29.12 2.68
CA GLN A 75 3.33 29.02 1.35
C GLN A 75 3.73 27.77 0.55
N ASN A 76 4.92 27.20 0.80
CA ASN A 76 5.30 25.93 0.18
C ASN A 76 4.86 24.72 1.03
N LEU A 77 4.75 24.92 2.35
CA LEU A 77 4.25 23.92 3.29
C LEU A 77 2.76 23.62 3.09
N GLU A 78 1.94 24.63 2.75
CA GLU A 78 0.50 24.43 2.52
C GLU A 78 0.22 23.53 1.30
N ILE A 79 0.91 23.77 0.18
CA ILE A 79 0.74 23.00 -1.05
C ILE A 79 1.26 21.58 -0.85
N LEU A 80 2.43 21.44 -0.21
CA LEU A 80 3.01 20.13 0.10
C LEU A 80 2.10 19.33 1.04
N GLY A 81 1.60 19.96 2.11
CA GLY A 81 0.68 19.33 3.05
C GLY A 81 -0.63 18.90 2.39
N LEU A 82 -1.17 19.70 1.47
CA LEU A 82 -2.37 19.37 0.72
C LEU A 82 -2.17 18.16 -0.21
N ILE A 83 -1.04 18.08 -0.91
CA ILE A 83 -0.71 16.96 -1.79
C ILE A 83 -0.58 15.66 -0.98
N VAL A 84 0.13 15.71 0.16
CA VAL A 84 0.26 14.56 1.07
C VAL A 84 -1.11 14.11 1.60
N LEU A 85 -1.96 15.06 2.01
CA LEU A 85 -3.31 14.76 2.53
C LEU A 85 -4.21 14.08 1.50
N ILE A 86 -4.23 14.59 0.25
CA ILE A 86 -4.97 13.97 -0.86
C ILE A 86 -4.48 12.54 -1.09
N ARG A 87 -3.16 12.33 -1.08
CA ARG A 87 -2.55 11.02 -1.28
C ARG A 87 -2.93 10.03 -0.17
N THR A 88 -2.83 10.43 1.10
CA THR A 88 -3.26 9.58 2.22
C THR A 88 -4.74 9.21 2.09
N PHE A 89 -5.61 10.17 1.75
CA PHE A 89 -7.03 9.93 1.62
C PHE A 89 -7.40 9.00 0.45
N LEU A 90 -6.78 9.18 -0.72
CA LEU A 90 -7.02 8.34 -1.90
C LEU A 90 -6.50 6.91 -1.70
N SER A 91 -5.27 6.77 -1.19
CA SER A 91 -4.72 5.44 -0.87
C SER A 91 -5.57 4.72 0.17
N PHE A 92 -6.03 5.42 1.21
CA PHE A 92 -6.89 4.86 2.24
C PHE A 92 -8.27 4.44 1.70
N SER A 93 -8.90 5.28 0.86
CA SER A 93 -10.20 4.95 0.27
C SER A 93 -10.15 3.71 -0.62
N LEU A 94 -9.09 3.57 -1.42
CA LEU A 94 -8.87 2.38 -2.26
C LEU A 94 -8.65 1.13 -1.42
N GLU A 95 -7.89 1.20 -0.34
CA GLU A 95 -7.67 0.06 0.55
C GLU A 95 -8.97 -0.39 1.22
N VAL A 96 -9.82 0.55 1.64
CA VAL A 96 -11.16 0.26 2.20
C VAL A 96 -12.09 -0.38 1.17
N GLU A 97 -12.11 0.12 -0.07
CA GLU A 97 -12.93 -0.44 -1.15
C GLU A 97 -12.47 -1.87 -1.50
N ILE A 98 -11.15 -2.10 -1.54
CA ILE A 98 -10.57 -3.40 -1.84
C ILE A 98 -10.73 -4.37 -0.66
N GLU A 99 -10.66 -3.94 0.59
CA GLU A 99 -10.82 -4.87 1.72
C GLU A 99 -12.29 -5.07 2.11
N GLY A 100 -13.18 -4.11 1.82
CA GLY A 100 -14.60 -4.15 2.23
C GLY A 100 -14.82 -4.07 3.75
N ARG A 101 -13.75 -3.81 4.51
CA ARG A 101 -13.69 -3.77 5.98
C ARG A 101 -12.74 -2.63 6.36
N TRP A 102 -13.13 -1.86 7.37
CA TRP A 102 -12.32 -0.76 7.88
C TRP A 102 -10.98 -1.29 8.46
N PRO A 103 -9.84 -0.65 8.18
CA PRO A 103 -8.51 -1.15 8.53
C PRO A 103 -8.30 -1.34 10.05
N TRP A 104 -9.00 -0.57 10.89
CA TRP A 104 -8.96 -0.70 12.35
C TRP A 104 -9.72 -1.91 12.91
N ARG A 105 -10.43 -2.70 12.08
CA ARG A 105 -11.13 -3.92 12.53
C ARG A 105 -10.27 -5.19 12.53
N LYS A 106 -8.96 -5.10 12.24
CA LYS A 106 -8.08 -6.29 12.11
C LYS A 106 -7.65 -6.97 13.43
N ALA A 107 -8.12 -6.51 14.60
CA ALA A 107 -7.65 -7.04 15.91
C ALA A 107 -8.78 -7.43 16.88
N ALA A 108 -9.80 -8.16 16.41
CA ALA A 108 -10.83 -8.73 17.28
C ALA A 108 -11.08 -10.22 17.03
N GLU A 109 -10.05 -10.98 16.64
CA GLU A 109 -10.06 -12.44 16.71
C GLU A 109 -8.75 -12.91 17.36
N THR A 110 -8.65 -12.69 18.67
CA THR A 110 -7.70 -13.43 19.52
C THR A 110 -8.26 -14.84 19.71
N PRO A 111 -7.45 -15.90 19.54
CA PRO A 111 -7.92 -17.27 19.49
C PRO A 111 -8.47 -17.69 20.85
N THR A 112 -9.72 -18.16 20.89
CA THR A 112 -10.20 -18.92 22.05
C THR A 112 -9.50 -20.27 22.04
N LYS A 113 -8.35 -20.28 22.72
CA LYS A 113 -7.76 -21.49 23.28
C LYS A 113 -8.73 -21.95 24.38
N THR A 114 -9.53 -22.96 24.10
CA THR A 114 -10.13 -23.80 25.13
C THR A 114 -9.52 -25.18 24.95
N ASP A 115 -8.35 -25.33 25.56
CA ASP A 115 -8.04 -26.58 26.26
C ASP A 115 -9.11 -26.74 27.37
N GLU A 116 -9.41 -27.98 27.80
CA GLU A 116 -10.43 -28.42 28.79
C GLU A 116 -11.77 -28.86 28.13
N LEU A 117 -12.16 -30.14 28.05
CA LEU A 117 -11.83 -31.38 28.78
C LEU A 117 -11.95 -32.62 27.87
#